data_AF-A0A1Y4KZK6-F1
#
_entry.id   AF-A0A1Y4KZK6-F1
#
_cell.length_a   1.000
_cell.length_b   1.000
_cell.length_c   1.000
_cell.angle_alpha   90.00
_cell.angle_beta   90.00
_cell.angle_gamma   90.00
#
_symmetry.space_group_name_H-M   'P 1'
#
loop_
_entity.id
_entity.type
_entity.pdbx_description
1 polymer ?
#
loop_
_entity_poly.entity_id
_entity_poly.type
_entity_poly.pdbx_seq_one_letter_code
_entity_poly.pdbx_strand_id
1 'polypeptide(L)'
;MVTEFTLFAEKKTEALTGIPINSKITEMTRQLECSHIRHENRSLFQSVMRIDERAFRLLNEFIHFKECILGKVNNGQLFTASYPFLIQHIIRETKLYREIVEQLLGNRNICYQSLYETAHNFSKDYAKLLEMACRQDSRANNMSERILRETLKYRDFKAAGT
;
A
#
# COMPACT_ATOMS: atom_id res chain seq x y z
N MET A 1 -10.65 -9.63 7.73
CA MET A 1 -11.96 -9.56 7.07
C MET A 1 -12.28 -10.95 6.56
N VAL A 2 -13.24 -11.66 7.17
CA VAL A 2 -13.71 -12.96 6.71
C VAL A 2 -14.94 -12.72 5.86
N THR A 3 -14.91 -13.13 4.59
CA THR A 3 -16.06 -13.07 3.69
C THR A 3 -16.86 -14.37 3.81
N GLU A 4 -18.12 -14.35 3.38
CA GLU A 4 -18.97 -15.55 3.33
C GLU A 4 -18.33 -16.71 2.52
N PHE A 5 -17.45 -16.38 1.58
CA PHE A 5 -16.74 -17.36 0.74
C PHE A 5 -15.47 -17.93 1.37
N THR A 6 -14.94 -17.30 2.43
CA THR A 6 -13.62 -17.66 3.00
C THR A 6 -13.63 -19.08 3.56
N LEU A 7 -14.66 -19.42 4.35
CA LEU A 7 -14.79 -20.77 4.94
C LEU A 7 -15.01 -21.85 3.87
N PHE A 8 -15.73 -21.52 2.80
CA PHE A 8 -15.93 -22.44 1.68
C PHE A 8 -14.65 -22.68 0.88
N ALA A 9 -13.86 -21.62 0.65
CA ALA A 9 -12.58 -21.70 -0.03
C ALA A 9 -11.57 -22.56 0.74
N GLU A 10 -11.54 -22.45 2.07
CA GLU A 10 -10.68 -23.28 2.94
C GLU A 10 -11.05 -24.76 2.81
N LYS A 11 -12.33 -25.11 2.98
CA LYS A 11 -12.82 -26.50 2.84
C LYS A 11 -12.56 -27.08 1.45
N LYS A 12 -12.72 -26.27 0.40
CA LYS A 12 -12.48 -26.71 -0.98
C LYS A 12 -11.00 -26.91 -1.27
N THR A 13 -10.14 -26.04 -0.73
CA THR A 13 -8.68 -26.17 -0.87
C THR A 13 -8.15 -27.38 -0.12
N GLU A 14 -8.65 -27.64 1.10
CA GLU A 14 -8.33 -28.84 1.87
C GLU A 14 -8.73 -30.12 1.12
N ALA A 15 -9.93 -30.16 0.54
CA ALA A 15 -10.41 -31.29 -0.26
C ALA A 15 -9.59 -31.54 -1.54
N LEU A 16 -9.06 -30.49 -2.17
CA LEU A 16 -8.29 -30.60 -3.41
C LEU A 16 -6.80 -30.90 -3.19
N THR A 17 -6.23 -30.41 -2.09
CA THR A 17 -4.78 -30.50 -1.84
C THR A 17 -4.40 -31.58 -0.84
N GLY A 18 -5.37 -32.08 -0.05
CA GLY A 18 -5.12 -33.03 1.04
C GLY A 18 -4.34 -32.44 2.22
N ILE A 19 -4.08 -31.13 2.20
CA ILE A 19 -3.39 -30.41 3.29
C ILE A 19 -4.48 -29.88 4.25
N PRO A 20 -4.45 -30.25 5.54
CA PRO A 20 -5.46 -29.79 6.50
C PRO A 20 -5.33 -28.28 6.73
N ILE A 21 -6.42 -27.55 6.54
CA ILE A 21 -6.47 -26.10 6.74
C ILE A 21 -7.19 -25.80 8.06
N ASN A 22 -6.52 -25.04 8.93
CA ASN A 22 -7.07 -24.67 10.23
C ASN A 22 -8.16 -23.58 10.12
N SER A 23 -9.40 -24.02 9.89
CA SER A 23 -10.59 -23.16 9.78
C SER A 23 -10.99 -22.48 11.12
N LYS A 24 -10.35 -22.84 12.24
CA LYS A 24 -10.68 -22.32 13.58
C LYS A 24 -10.48 -20.81 13.67
N ILE A 25 -9.46 -20.28 12.99
CA ILE A 25 -9.20 -18.83 12.96
C ILE A 25 -10.31 -18.09 12.21
N THR A 26 -10.79 -18.67 11.11
CA THR A 26 -11.89 -18.14 10.30
C THR A 26 -13.21 -18.14 11.07
N GLU A 27 -13.49 -19.19 11.84
CA GLU A 27 -14.65 -19.26 12.75
C GLU A 27 -14.53 -18.26 13.92
N MET A 28 -13.37 -18.16 14.57
CA MET A 28 -13.14 -17.17 15.63
C MET A 28 -13.30 -15.75 15.10
N THR A 29 -12.81 -15.46 13.89
CA THR A 29 -12.94 -14.13 13.27
C THR A 29 -14.40 -13.82 12.89
N ARG A 30 -15.20 -14.83 12.54
CA ARG A 30 -16.65 -14.69 12.29
C ARG A 30 -17.44 -14.45 13.59
N GLN A 31 -17.01 -15.04 14.70
CA GLN A 31 -17.62 -14.82 16.02
C GLN A 31 -17.27 -13.47 16.65
N LEU A 32 -16.21 -12.81 16.15
CA LEU A 32 -15.81 -11.47 16.55
C LEU A 32 -16.63 -10.35 15.88
N GLU A 33 -17.74 -10.67 15.21
CA GLU A 33 -18.66 -9.65 14.70
C GLU A 33 -19.16 -8.74 15.84
N CYS A 34 -18.94 -7.43 15.64
CA CYS A 34 -19.06 -6.34 16.60
C CYS A 34 -20.22 -6.46 17.61
N SER A 35 -19.96 -7.07 18.75
CA SER A 35 -20.73 -6.83 19.96
C SER A 35 -20.13 -5.60 20.65
N HIS A 36 -20.70 -4.43 20.35
CA HIS A 36 -20.64 -3.19 21.12
C HIS A 36 -19.32 -2.87 21.83
N ILE A 37 -18.48 -2.06 21.18
CA ILE A 37 -17.54 -1.19 21.90
C ILE A 37 -18.37 -0.07 22.57
N ARG A 38 -19.15 -0.41 23.60
CA ARG A 38 -19.77 0.56 24.49
C ARG A 38 -18.84 0.79 25.68
N HIS A 39 -17.74 1.46 25.39
CA HIS A 39 -16.94 2.32 26.27
C HIS A 39 -15.60 2.50 25.57
N GLU A 40 -15.61 3.25 24.48
CA GLU A 40 -14.37 3.82 23.96
C GLU A 40 -13.69 4.55 25.12
N ASN A 41 -12.50 4.09 25.51
CA ASN A 41 -11.66 4.75 26.49
C ASN A 41 -11.42 6.18 26.00
N ARG A 42 -12.18 7.14 26.50
CA ARG A 42 -12.15 8.55 26.08
C ARG A 42 -10.72 9.11 26.11
N SER A 43 -9.90 8.63 27.05
CA SER A 43 -8.47 8.96 27.18
C SER A 43 -7.60 8.41 26.03
N LEU A 44 -7.88 7.21 25.54
CA LEU A 44 -7.21 6.62 24.36
C LEU A 44 -7.62 7.38 23.10
N PHE A 45 -8.91 7.65 22.90
CA PHE A 45 -9.40 8.40 21.75
C PHE A 45 -8.78 9.81 21.69
N GLN A 46 -8.73 10.52 22.81
CA GLN A 46 -8.05 11.83 22.90
C GLN A 46 -6.55 11.75 22.62
N SER A 47 -5.90 10.65 22.97
CA SER A 47 -4.48 10.45 22.70
C SER A 47 -4.22 10.17 21.23
N VAL A 48 -5.05 9.35 20.60
CA VAL A 48 -5.01 9.07 19.15
C VAL A 48 -5.30 10.35 18.35
N MET A 49 -6.34 11.10 18.71
CA MET A 49 -6.64 12.40 18.08
C MET A 49 -5.45 13.37 18.11
N ARG A 50 -4.75 13.48 19.26
CA ARG A 50 -3.56 14.34 19.37
C ARG A 50 -2.41 13.87 18.46
N ILE A 51 -2.27 12.55 18.29
CA ILE A 51 -1.28 11.96 17.38
C ILE A 51 -1.66 12.28 15.94
N ASP A 52 -2.91 12.10 15.56
CA ASP A 52 -3.41 12.34 14.20
C ASP A 52 -3.31 13.82 13.83
N GLU A 53 -3.67 14.74 14.73
CA GLU A 53 -3.48 16.19 14.53
C GLU A 53 -2.00 16.55 14.35
N ARG A 54 -1.11 15.93 15.13
CA ARG A 54 0.32 16.15 15.02
C ARG A 54 0.85 15.59 13.70
N ALA A 55 0.42 14.40 13.30
CA ALA A 55 0.78 13.77 12.04
C ALA A 55 0.33 14.63 10.86
N PHE A 56 -0.90 15.15 10.88
CA PHE A 56 -1.43 16.04 9.86
C PHE A 56 -0.58 17.30 9.69
N ARG A 57 -0.19 17.95 10.79
CA ARG A 57 0.72 19.12 10.74
C ARG A 57 2.08 18.76 10.15
N LEU A 58 2.71 17.69 10.62
CA LEU A 58 4.02 17.26 10.12
C LEU A 58 3.98 16.88 8.64
N LEU A 59 2.90 16.26 8.17
CA LEU A 59 2.72 15.92 6.76
C LEU A 59 2.64 17.17 5.89
N ASN A 60 1.92 18.22 6.33
CA ASN A 60 1.88 19.49 5.59
C ASN A 60 3.28 20.14 5.48
N GLU A 61 4.02 20.21 6.59
CA GLU A 61 5.38 20.74 6.60
C GLU A 61 6.31 19.91 5.69
N PHE A 62 6.18 18.59 5.71
CA PHE A 62 6.98 17.70 4.88
C PHE A 62 6.65 17.84 3.38
N ILE A 63 5.37 17.98 3.02
CA ILE A 63 4.95 18.25 1.64
C ILE A 63 5.60 19.55 1.15
N HIS A 64 5.48 20.64 1.91
CA HIS A 64 6.08 21.93 1.56
C HIS A 64 7.60 21.84 1.40
N PHE A 65 8.26 21.16 2.34
CA PHE A 65 9.70 20.95 2.29
C PHE A 65 10.12 20.19 1.03
N LYS A 66 9.44 19.08 0.71
CA LYS A 66 9.75 18.26 -0.46
C LYS A 66 9.44 18.98 -1.78
N GLU A 67 8.36 19.76 -1.86
CA GLU A 67 8.04 20.59 -3.02
C GLU A 67 9.10 21.68 -3.26
N CYS A 68 9.60 22.32 -2.19
CA CYS A 68 10.70 23.28 -2.27
C CYS A 68 11.99 22.63 -2.80
N ILE A 69 12.35 21.46 -2.28
CA ILE A 69 13.52 20.70 -2.76
C ILE A 69 13.34 20.35 -4.23
N LEU A 70 12.18 19.83 -4.63
CA LEU A 70 11.92 19.45 -6.02
C LEU A 70 12.07 20.65 -6.96
N GLY A 71 11.55 21.83 -6.58
CA GLY A 71 11.71 23.06 -7.34
C GLY A 71 13.18 23.46 -7.51
N LYS A 72 13.96 23.41 -6.42
CA LYS A 72 15.40 23.71 -6.47
C LYS A 72 16.19 22.71 -7.32
N VAL A 73 15.86 21.42 -7.24
CA VAL A 73 16.50 20.39 -8.06
C VAL A 73 16.17 20.58 -9.54
N ASN A 74 14.90 20.83 -9.88
CA ASN A 74 14.47 21.06 -11.27
C ASN A 74 15.09 22.33 -11.89
N ASN A 75 15.33 23.35 -11.07
CA ASN A 75 16.01 24.58 -11.49
C ASN A 75 17.55 24.45 -11.50
N GLY A 76 18.11 23.28 -11.19
CA GLY A 76 19.55 23.06 -11.10
C GLY A 76 20.24 23.78 -9.93
N GLN A 77 19.47 24.26 -8.96
CA GLN A 77 19.95 25.03 -7.80
C GLN A 77 20.31 24.14 -6.60
N LEU A 78 20.03 22.84 -6.68
CA LEU A 78 20.31 21.87 -5.62
C LEU A 78 20.64 20.52 -6.23
N PHE A 79 21.81 19.99 -5.90
CA PHE A 79 22.21 18.63 -6.23
C PHE A 79 21.98 17.72 -5.03
N THR A 80 21.20 16.66 -5.22
CA THR A 80 20.91 15.67 -4.18
C THR A 80 21.13 14.27 -4.73
N ALA A 81 21.45 13.31 -3.87
CA ALA A 81 21.49 11.89 -4.24
C ALA A 81 20.10 11.32 -4.57
N SER A 82 19.02 12.02 -4.22
CA SER A 82 17.66 11.64 -4.58
C SER A 82 17.28 12.21 -5.94
N TYR A 83 16.86 11.33 -6.85
CA TYR A 83 16.41 11.75 -8.17
C TYR A 83 15.12 12.59 -8.09
N PRO A 84 14.91 13.56 -8.99
CA PRO A 84 13.69 14.37 -9.03
C PRO A 84 12.40 13.52 -9.03
N PHE A 85 12.40 12.40 -9.77
CA PHE A 85 11.27 11.47 -9.82
C PHE A 85 10.99 10.77 -8.49
N LEU A 86 12.04 10.42 -7.72
CA LEU A 86 11.87 9.84 -6.39
C LEU A 86 11.28 10.88 -5.42
N ILE A 87 11.71 12.14 -5.52
CA ILE A 87 11.16 13.24 -4.71
C ILE A 87 9.68 13.45 -5.05
N GLN A 88 9.31 13.43 -6.34
CA GLN A 88 7.91 13.49 -6.78
C GLN A 88 7.07 12.34 -6.23
N HIS A 89 7.61 11.11 -6.25
CA HIS A 89 6.94 9.94 -5.69
C HIS A 89 6.64 10.12 -4.20
N ILE A 90 7.66 10.50 -3.42
CA ILE A 90 7.52 10.77 -1.98
C ILE A 90 6.46 11.83 -1.72
N ILE A 91 6.40 12.90 -2.53
CA ILE A 91 5.36 13.94 -2.40
C ILE A 91 3.97 13.36 -2.64
N ARG A 92 3.78 12.54 -3.67
CA ARG A 92 2.48 11.90 -3.98
C ARG A 92 2.01 11.00 -2.84
N GLU A 93 2.89 10.14 -2.32
CA GLU A 93 2.57 9.27 -1.19
C GLU A 93 2.25 10.06 0.07
N THR A 94 3.01 11.13 0.34
CA THR A 94 2.73 11.98 1.51
C THR A 94 1.38 12.68 1.40
N LYS A 95 1.00 13.15 0.20
CA LYS A 95 -0.33 13.73 -0.05
C LYS A 95 -1.44 12.70 0.19
N LEU A 96 -1.26 11.47 -0.27
CA LEU A 96 -2.18 10.36 0.00
C LEU A 96 -2.31 10.10 1.52
N TYR A 97 -1.19 10.02 2.24
CA TYR A 97 -1.23 9.84 3.70
C TYR A 97 -1.94 10.97 4.41
N ARG A 98 -1.74 12.22 3.97
CA ARG A 98 -2.45 13.37 4.53
C ARG A 98 -3.97 13.25 4.34
N GLU A 99 -4.43 12.86 3.16
CA GLU A 99 -5.86 12.65 2.89
C GLU A 99 -6.45 11.56 3.80
N ILE A 100 -5.70 10.49 4.07
CA ILE A 100 -6.13 9.44 5.01
C ILE A 100 -6.25 10.00 6.43
N VAL A 101 -5.26 10.77 6.91
CA VAL A 101 -5.31 11.39 8.24
C VAL A 101 -6.42 12.43 8.36
N GLU A 102 -6.71 13.16 7.28
CA GLU A 102 -7.84 14.11 7.24
C GLU A 102 -9.18 13.40 7.36
N GLN A 103 -9.36 12.27 6.67
CA GLN A 103 -10.56 11.44 6.78
C GLN A 103 -10.74 10.86 8.19
N LEU A 104 -9.64 10.43 8.81
CA LEU A 104 -9.56 9.97 10.20
C LEU A 104 -10.05 11.04 11.19
N LEU A 105 -9.55 12.28 11.06
CA LEU A 105 -9.93 13.40 11.93
C LEU A 105 -11.38 13.87 11.69
N GLY A 106 -11.90 13.74 10.48
CA GLY A 106 -13.26 14.13 10.10
C GLY A 106 -14.39 13.24 10.64
N ASN A 107 -14.08 12.25 11.48
CA ASN A 107 -15.01 11.24 12.03
C ASN A 107 -15.78 10.48 10.94
N ARG A 108 -15.25 10.46 9.71
CA ARG A 108 -15.78 9.61 8.65
C ARG A 108 -15.20 8.23 8.91
N ASN A 109 -16.09 7.28 9.20
CA ASN A 109 -15.76 5.86 9.26
C ASN A 109 -14.84 5.56 8.08
N ILE A 110 -13.56 5.28 8.35
CA ILE A 110 -12.56 5.06 7.30
C ILE A 110 -13.07 3.84 6.56
N CYS A 111 -13.74 4.07 5.43
CA CYS A 111 -14.17 2.96 4.64
C CYS A 111 -12.90 2.50 3.96
N TYR A 112 -12.28 1.44 4.49
CA TYR A 112 -11.20 0.72 3.86
C TYR A 112 -11.52 0.39 2.39
N GLN A 113 -12.80 0.42 1.99
CA GLN A 113 -13.27 0.36 0.60
C GLN A 113 -12.68 1.46 -0.30
N SER A 114 -12.57 2.72 0.13
CA SER A 114 -11.99 3.79 -0.70
C SER A 114 -10.50 3.59 -0.96
N LEU A 115 -9.75 3.23 0.08
CA LEU A 115 -8.32 2.91 -0.02
C LEU A 115 -8.10 1.61 -0.81
N TYR A 116 -8.96 0.61 -0.57
CA TYR A 116 -8.99 -0.65 -1.29
C TYR A 116 -9.30 -0.45 -2.77
N GLU A 117 -10.31 0.34 -3.12
CA GLU A 117 -10.67 0.66 -4.51
C GLU A 117 -9.53 1.35 -5.22
N THR A 118 -8.87 2.31 -4.56
CA THR A 118 -7.72 3.01 -5.12
C THR A 118 -6.55 2.05 -5.35
N ALA A 119 -6.17 1.25 -4.35
CA ALA A 119 -5.11 0.25 -4.46
C ALA A 119 -5.44 -0.86 -5.47
N HIS A 120 -6.71 -1.28 -5.54
CA HIS A 120 -7.23 -2.26 -6.47
C HIS A 120 -7.20 -1.74 -7.91
N ASN A 121 -7.56 -0.48 -8.12
CA ASN A 121 -7.48 0.17 -9.42
C ASN A 121 -6.02 0.32 -9.87
N PHE A 122 -5.11 0.73 -8.97
CA PHE A 122 -3.68 0.72 -9.28
C PHE A 122 -3.16 -0.67 -9.63
N SER A 123 -3.59 -1.70 -8.90
CA SER A 123 -3.20 -3.08 -9.18
C SER A 123 -3.71 -3.55 -10.55
N LYS A 124 -4.93 -3.16 -10.93
CA LYS A 124 -5.50 -3.43 -12.26
C LYS A 124 -4.74 -2.73 -13.37
N ASP A 125 -4.40 -1.46 -13.20
CA ASP A 125 -3.66 -0.69 -14.20
C ASP A 125 -2.24 -1.24 -14.35
N TYR A 126 -1.61 -1.63 -13.24
CA TYR A 126 -0.31 -2.31 -13.27
C TYR A 126 -0.38 -3.67 -13.96
N ALA A 127 -1.42 -4.47 -13.70
CA ALA A 127 -1.65 -5.74 -14.38
C ALA A 127 -1.84 -5.57 -15.88
N LYS A 128 -2.60 -4.54 -16.32
CA LYS A 128 -2.75 -4.20 -17.74
C LYS A 128 -1.42 -3.80 -18.37
N LEU A 129 -0.63 -2.96 -17.70
CA LEU A 129 0.69 -2.54 -18.18
C LEU A 129 1.65 -3.74 -18.31
N LEU A 130 1.63 -4.66 -17.35
CA LEU A 130 2.40 -5.90 -17.42
C LEU A 130 1.92 -6.80 -18.56
N GLU A 131 0.62 -6.94 -18.78
CA GLU A 131 0.08 -7.74 -19.88
C GLU A 131 0.46 -7.14 -21.25
N MET A 132 0.39 -5.80 -21.37
CA MET A 132 0.84 -5.08 -22.57
C MET A 132 2.33 -5.26 -22.82
N ALA A 133 3.15 -5.14 -21.77
CA ALA A 133 4.60 -5.38 -21.85
C ALA A 133 4.91 -6.83 -22.24
N CYS A 134 4.24 -7.82 -21.65
CA CYS A 134 4.39 -9.24 -21.98
C CYS A 134 3.97 -9.57 -23.43
N ARG A 135 2.93 -8.90 -23.96
CA ARG A 135 2.54 -9.04 -25.39
C ARG A 135 3.55 -8.40 -26.35
N GLN A 136 4.29 -7.39 -25.90
CA GLN A 136 5.41 -6.81 -26.62
C GLN A 136 6.66 -7.69 -26.52
N ASP A 137 6.92 -8.28 -25.35
CA ASP A 137 8.05 -9.16 -25.08
C ASP A 137 7.94 -10.51 -25.81
N SER A 138 6.73 -11.06 -25.95
CA SER A 138 6.50 -12.28 -26.76
C SER A 138 6.81 -12.09 -28.25
N ARG A 139 6.81 -10.85 -28.75
CA ARG A 139 7.30 -10.47 -30.09
C ARG A 139 8.83 -10.27 -30.13
N ALA A 140 9.48 -10.14 -28.98
CA ALA A 140 10.89 -9.81 -28.81
C ALA A 140 11.65 -10.84 -27.96
N ASN A 141 11.33 -12.14 -28.13
CA ASN A 141 11.73 -13.28 -27.28
C ASN A 141 13.22 -13.37 -26.87
N ASN A 142 14.15 -12.74 -27.61
CA ASN A 142 15.58 -12.68 -27.26
C ASN A 142 15.95 -11.57 -26.25
N MET A 143 15.12 -10.53 -26.08
CA MET A 143 15.36 -9.42 -25.14
C MET A 143 14.88 -9.75 -23.73
N SER A 144 13.82 -10.53 -23.58
CA SER A 144 13.20 -10.84 -22.28
C SER A 144 14.10 -11.67 -21.36
N GLU A 145 14.91 -12.59 -21.90
CA GLU A 145 15.89 -13.36 -21.09
C GLU A 145 17.03 -12.49 -20.53
N ARG A 146 17.42 -11.45 -21.28
CA ARG A 146 18.43 -10.48 -20.83
C ARG A 146 17.84 -9.60 -19.73
N ILE A 147 16.63 -9.09 -19.94
CA ILE A 147 15.91 -8.29 -18.95
C ILE A 147 15.69 -9.08 -17.65
N LEU A 148 15.30 -10.35 -17.75
CA LEU A 148 15.12 -11.23 -16.60
C LEU A 148 16.43 -11.44 -15.82
N ARG A 149 17.55 -11.71 -16.52
CA ARG A 149 18.86 -11.85 -15.88
C ARG A 149 19.29 -10.57 -15.16
N GLU A 150 19.12 -9.41 -15.78
CA GLU A 150 19.48 -8.14 -15.17
C GLU A 150 18.57 -7.79 -13.97
N THR A 151 17.28 -8.14 -14.03
CA THR A 151 16.34 -7.95 -12.91
C THR A 151 16.69 -8.84 -11.72
N LEU A 152 17.06 -10.11 -11.97
CA LEU A 152 17.52 -11.04 -10.93
C LEU A 152 18.82 -10.54 -10.27
N LYS A 153 19.79 -10.06 -11.06
CA LYS A 153 21.00 -9.43 -10.52
C LYS A 153 20.68 -8.21 -9.66
N TYR A 154 19.78 -7.34 -10.09
CA TYR A 154 19.39 -6.15 -9.33
C TYR A 154 18.70 -6.50 -8.02
N ARG A 155 17.84 -7.53 -8.01
CA ARG A 155 17.22 -8.07 -6.80
C ARG A 155 18.28 -8.58 -5.82
N ASP A 156 19.20 -9.40 -6.30
CA ASP A 156 20.23 -10.01 -5.45
C ASP A 156 21.20 -8.95 -4.90
N PHE A 157 21.52 -7.93 -5.70
CA PHE A 157 22.27 -6.75 -5.25
C PHE A 157 21.55 -6.00 -4.13
N LYS A 158 20.23 -5.80 -4.24
CA LYS A 158 19.43 -5.15 -3.19
C LYS A 158 19.34 -5.98 -1.92
N ALA A 159 19.24 -7.31 -2.04
CA ALA A 159 19.24 -8.21 -0.90
C ALA A 159 20.58 -8.20 -0.14
N ALA A 160 21.70 -8.09 -0.87
CA ALA A 160 23.05 -8.05 -0.29
C ALA A 160 23.41 -6.72 0.41
N GLY A 161 22.58 -5.68 0.27
CA GLY A 161 22.78 -4.36 0.87
C GLY A 161 22.02 -4.12 2.18
N THR A 162 21.51 -5.17 2.82
CA THR A 162 20.84 -5.14 4.14
C THR A 162 21.73 -5.81 5.17
#